data_AF-A0A512C390-F1
#
_entry.id   AF-A0A512C390-F1
#
_cell.length_a   1.000
_cell.length_b   1.000
_cell.length_c   1.000
_cell.angle_alpha   90.00
_cell.angle_beta   90.00
_cell.angle_gamma   90.00
#
_symmetry.space_group_name_H-M   'P 1'
#
loop_
_entity.id
_entity.type
_entity.pdbx_description
1 polymer ?
#
loop_
_entity_poly.entity_id
_entity_poly.type
_entity_poly.pdbx_seq_one_letter_code
_entity_poly.pdbx_strand_id
1 'polypeptide(L)'
;MWGRMQDEFRSAVDERRCTIFARAGSVLSEFTIIAPDVFRYFVVTDWMRGDAQAATGEQLFSIHVALPSVDSPATSYLLQDNKQTSTVRRKKPGAVKQQQAQAAIRALTAEGVELEKLSNQEYEARVSNWLIANGYRSPGKDTIMRAAGRRK
;
A
#
# COMPACT_ATOMS: atom_id res chain seq x y z
N MET A 1 17.71 10.54 -29.03
CA MET A 1 16.84 9.45 -28.55
C MET A 1 16.74 9.44 -27.03
N TRP A 2 17.87 9.42 -26.31
CA TRP A 2 17.95 9.45 -24.85
C TRP A 2 17.23 10.62 -24.14
N GLY A 3 17.20 11.82 -24.74
CA GLY A 3 16.47 12.96 -24.17
C GLY A 3 14.97 12.73 -24.03
N ARG A 4 14.31 12.12 -25.02
CA ARG A 4 12.87 11.81 -24.93
C ARG A 4 12.57 10.78 -23.84
N MET A 5 13.45 9.77 -23.68
CA MET A 5 13.31 8.78 -22.61
C MET A 5 13.44 9.42 -21.23
N GLN A 6 14.37 10.37 -21.06
CA GLN A 6 14.52 11.15 -19.83
C GLN A 6 13.24 11.94 -19.52
N ASP A 7 12.66 12.61 -20.52
CA ASP A 7 11.45 13.41 -20.34
C ASP A 7 10.23 12.55 -20.00
N GLU A 8 10.03 11.44 -20.72
CA GLU A 8 8.95 10.49 -20.44
C GLU A 8 9.08 9.86 -19.06
N PHE A 9 10.31 9.47 -18.68
CA PHE A 9 10.56 8.89 -17.36
C PHE A 9 10.31 9.92 -16.26
N ARG A 10 10.76 11.17 -16.44
CA ARG A 10 10.52 12.24 -15.49
C ARG A 10 9.03 12.55 -15.35
N SER A 11 8.26 12.59 -16.45
CA SER A 11 6.80 12.74 -16.41
C SER A 11 6.13 11.58 -15.63
N ALA A 12 6.55 10.33 -15.85
CA ALA A 12 5.99 9.19 -15.11
C ALA A 12 6.25 9.27 -13.60
N VAL A 13 7.42 9.79 -13.22
CA VAL A 13 7.82 9.99 -11.82
C VAL A 13 7.06 11.15 -11.17
N ASP A 14 6.97 12.28 -11.86
CA ASP A 14 6.25 13.48 -11.41
C ASP A 14 4.74 13.20 -11.24
N GLU A 15 4.17 12.42 -12.14
CA GLU A 15 2.77 11.95 -12.08
C GLU A 15 2.57 10.79 -11.09
N ARG A 16 3.62 10.38 -10.38
CA ARG A 16 3.60 9.28 -9.39
C ARG A 16 3.05 7.96 -9.97
N ARG A 17 3.25 7.73 -11.27
CA ARG A 17 2.92 6.47 -11.94
C ARG A 17 3.92 5.36 -11.63
N CYS A 18 4.96 5.65 -10.85
CA CYS A 18 5.90 4.68 -10.35
C CYS A 18 6.56 5.14 -9.03
N THR A 19 7.16 4.18 -8.31
CA THR A 19 8.06 4.44 -7.18
C THR A 19 9.49 4.11 -7.59
N ILE A 20 10.42 5.04 -7.31
CA ILE A 20 11.83 4.86 -7.58
C ILE A 20 12.53 4.30 -6.36
N PHE A 21 13.37 3.29 -6.57
CA PHE A 21 14.32 2.77 -5.60
C PHE A 21 15.72 2.90 -6.18
N ALA A 22 16.66 3.46 -5.43
CA ALA A 22 18.05 3.56 -5.87
C ALA A 22 18.99 3.49 -4.67
N ARG A 23 20.28 3.27 -4.94
CA ARG A 23 21.33 3.39 -3.93
C ARG A 23 21.89 4.80 -3.98
N ALA A 24 21.66 5.58 -2.93
CA ALA A 24 22.14 6.95 -2.87
C ALA A 24 23.60 7.02 -2.38
N GLY A 25 24.42 7.78 -3.09
CA GLY A 25 25.81 8.11 -2.71
C GLY A 25 26.85 7.01 -2.92
N SER A 26 26.48 5.73 -2.88
CA SER A 26 27.39 4.61 -3.13
C SER A 26 26.67 3.39 -3.70
N VAL A 27 27.35 2.65 -4.59
CA VAL A 27 26.89 1.34 -5.11
C VAL A 27 26.72 0.29 -4.01
N LEU A 28 27.34 0.47 -2.84
CA LEU A 28 27.24 -0.45 -1.72
C LEU A 28 26.11 -0.09 -0.74
N SER A 29 25.56 1.13 -0.82
CA SER A 29 24.45 1.60 0.03
C SER A 29 23.20 0.75 -0.16
N GLU A 30 22.35 0.64 0.85
CA GLU A 30 21.05 -0.02 0.69
C GLU A 30 20.14 0.72 -0.31
N PHE A 31 19.16 -0.01 -0.85
CA PHE A 31 18.13 0.61 -1.68
C PHE A 31 17.21 1.48 -0.83
N THR A 32 17.08 2.73 -1.22
CA THR A 32 16.16 3.68 -0.61
C THR A 32 15.15 4.16 -1.62
N ILE A 33 13.99 4.58 -1.13
CA ILE A 33 12.99 5.22 -1.98
C ILE A 33 13.45 6.63 -2.28
N ILE A 34 13.50 6.97 -3.57
CA ILE A 34 13.82 8.31 -4.01
C ILE A 34 12.50 9.04 -4.25
N ALA A 35 12.31 10.15 -3.55
CA ALA A 35 11.13 10.98 -3.73
C ALA A 35 11.14 11.63 -5.13
N PRO A 36 9.97 11.82 -5.77
CA PRO A 36 9.90 12.40 -7.12
C PRO A 36 10.59 13.76 -7.25
N ASP A 37 10.38 14.63 -6.27
CA ASP A 37 10.99 15.95 -6.16
C ASP A 37 12.51 15.89 -6.04
N VAL A 38 13.04 14.91 -5.32
CA VAL A 38 14.48 14.65 -5.24
C VAL A 38 15.00 14.14 -6.58
N PHE A 39 14.32 13.18 -7.21
CA PHE A 39 14.76 12.60 -8.48
C PHE A 39 14.82 13.62 -9.61
N ARG A 40 14.01 14.69 -9.56
CA ARG A 40 13.99 15.77 -10.54
C ARG A 40 15.36 16.46 -10.71
N TYR A 41 16.20 16.46 -9.68
CA TYR A 41 17.54 17.05 -9.74
C TYR A 41 18.59 16.15 -10.43
N PHE A 42 18.25 14.89 -10.69
CA PHE A 42 19.13 13.92 -11.32
C PHE A 42 18.82 13.76 -12.81
N VAL A 43 19.87 13.46 -13.57
CA VAL A 43 19.81 13.07 -14.98
C VAL A 43 20.37 11.67 -15.12
N VAL A 44 19.65 10.76 -15.78
CA VAL A 44 20.12 9.39 -16.00
C VAL A 44 21.25 9.42 -17.02
N THR A 45 22.45 9.04 -16.59
CA THR A 45 23.67 9.05 -17.41
C THR A 45 23.94 7.68 -18.04
N ASP A 46 23.54 6.60 -17.38
CA ASP A 46 23.57 5.23 -17.90
C ASP A 46 22.25 4.51 -17.63
N TRP A 47 21.44 4.34 -18.68
CA TRP A 47 20.14 3.69 -18.61
C TRP A 47 20.22 2.18 -18.45
N MET A 48 21.29 1.55 -18.90
CA MET A 48 21.47 0.09 -18.80
C MET A 48 21.83 -0.31 -17.38
N ARG A 49 22.61 0.52 -16.69
CA ARG A 49 22.98 0.32 -15.27
C ARG A 49 22.00 0.97 -14.30
N GLY A 50 21.24 1.95 -14.78
CA GLY A 50 20.37 2.76 -13.93
C GLY A 50 21.16 3.74 -13.08
N ASP A 51 22.17 4.38 -13.66
CA ASP A 51 22.97 5.38 -12.95
C ASP A 51 22.49 6.78 -13.32
N ALA A 52 22.37 7.66 -12.32
CA ALA A 52 21.99 9.05 -12.51
C ALA A 52 22.86 9.99 -11.67
N GLN A 53 23.09 11.19 -12.20
CA GLN A 53 23.93 12.18 -11.55
C GLN A 53 23.20 13.53 -11.46
N ALA A 54 23.31 14.18 -10.31
CA ALA A 54 22.85 15.55 -10.11
C ALA A 54 23.94 16.56 -10.51
N ALA A 55 23.54 17.79 -10.80
CA ALA A 55 24.49 18.87 -11.11
C ALA A 55 25.48 19.17 -9.98
N THR A 56 25.11 18.84 -8.73
CA THR A 56 25.94 18.96 -7.52
C THR A 56 27.02 17.88 -7.43
N GLY A 57 27.00 16.87 -8.30
CA GLY A 57 27.91 15.74 -8.29
C GLY A 57 27.40 14.51 -7.54
N GLU A 58 26.26 14.61 -6.84
CA GLU A 58 25.61 13.47 -6.17
C GLU A 58 25.19 12.40 -7.20
N GLN A 59 25.23 11.13 -6.78
CA GLN A 59 24.96 10.00 -7.65
C GLN A 59 23.92 9.05 -7.05
N LEU A 60 23.05 8.55 -7.93
CA LEU A 60 22.15 7.45 -7.69
C LEU A 60 22.62 6.26 -8.54
N PHE A 61 22.68 5.09 -7.93
CA PHE A 61 23.09 3.86 -8.58
C PHE A 61 21.98 2.82 -8.59
N SER A 62 21.98 1.98 -9.62
CA SER A 62 21.05 0.85 -9.75
C SER A 62 19.58 1.25 -9.59
N ILE A 63 19.14 2.25 -10.34
CA ILE A 63 17.75 2.74 -10.30
C ILE A 63 16.79 1.61 -10.72
N HIS A 64 15.87 1.28 -9.83
CA HIS A 64 14.76 0.38 -10.07
C HIS A 64 13.43 1.12 -9.96
N VAL A 65 12.49 0.71 -10.79
CA VAL A 65 11.16 1.31 -10.87
C VAL A 65 10.14 0.24 -10.55
N ALA A 66 9.30 0.50 -9.55
CA ALA A 66 8.16 -0.35 -9.24
C ALA A 66 6.86 0.36 -9.62
N LEU A 67 5.84 -0.42 -9.95
CA LEU A 67 4.47 0.09 -9.99
C LEU A 67 4.13 0.72 -8.64
N PRO A 68 3.32 1.80 -8.62
CA PRO A 68 2.92 2.45 -7.39
C PRO A 68 2.06 1.43 -6.64
N SER A 69 2.65 0.74 -5.67
CA SER A 69 1.88 -0.14 -4.83
C SER A 69 1.05 0.75 -3.91
N VAL A 70 -0.21 0.38 -3.72
CA VAL A 70 -1.12 1.06 -2.78
C VAL A 70 -0.55 1.01 -1.34
N ASP A 71 0.42 0.13 -1.11
CA ASP A 71 1.16 -0.10 0.14
C ASP A 71 2.57 0.56 0.15
N SER A 72 2.96 1.32 -0.88
CA SER A 72 4.29 1.92 -1.01
C SER A 72 4.38 3.19 -0.17
N PRO A 73 5.42 3.36 0.66
CA PRO A 73 5.49 4.50 1.58
C PRO A 73 5.66 5.87 0.89
N ALA A 74 5.92 5.93 -0.42
CA ALA A 74 5.80 7.18 -1.19
C ALA A 74 4.36 7.74 -1.21
N THR A 75 3.35 6.87 -1.04
CA THR A 75 1.94 7.25 -0.86
C THR A 75 1.64 7.66 0.59
N SER A 76 2.44 7.18 1.56
CA SER A 76 2.21 7.40 2.99
C SER A 76 2.50 8.84 3.46
N TYR A 77 3.34 9.60 2.74
CA TYR A 77 3.56 11.02 3.04
C TYR A 77 2.35 11.93 2.78
N LEU A 78 1.36 11.47 1.99
CA LEU A 78 0.08 12.19 1.81
C LEU A 78 -1.02 11.73 2.77
N LEU A 79 -0.73 10.75 3.64
CA LEU A 79 -1.67 10.23 4.64
C LEU A 79 -1.23 10.51 6.09
N GLN A 80 -0.26 11.41 6.27
CA GLN A 80 0.23 11.83 7.59
C GLN A 80 -0.71 12.81 8.32
N ASP A 81 -1.99 12.80 7.96
CA ASP A 81 -3.10 13.26 8.80
C ASP A 81 -4.13 12.12 8.94
N ASN A 82 -3.71 10.96 9.45
CA ASN A 82 -4.48 10.21 10.43
C ASN A 82 -3.76 8.93 10.88
N LYS A 83 -3.45 8.91 12.19
CA LYS A 83 -3.40 7.74 13.08
C LYS A 83 -2.40 6.63 12.74
N GLN A 84 -1.29 6.67 13.50
CA GLN A 84 -0.78 5.56 14.31
C GLN A 84 -1.33 4.16 13.96
N THR A 85 -0.49 3.25 13.44
CA THR A 85 0.03 2.07 14.18
C THR A 85 0.49 0.92 13.26
N SER A 86 1.63 0.35 13.66
CA SER A 86 1.93 -1.10 13.75
C SER A 86 2.32 -1.94 12.52
N THR A 87 3.59 -2.33 12.58
CA THR A 87 4.20 -3.59 12.18
C THR A 87 3.27 -4.83 12.20
N VAL A 88 3.09 -5.55 11.08
CA VAL A 88 2.56 -6.93 11.14
C VAL A 88 3.16 -7.86 10.08
N ARG A 89 3.74 -8.96 10.57
CA ARG A 89 4.14 -10.18 9.86
C ARG A 89 3.04 -10.69 8.93
N ARG A 90 3.38 -10.96 7.66
CA ARG A 90 2.49 -11.54 6.64
C ARG A 90 1.87 -12.87 7.13
N LYS A 91 0.58 -12.85 7.48
CA LYS A 91 -0.23 -14.06 7.68
C LYS A 91 -0.86 -14.50 6.36
N LYS A 92 -1.03 -15.82 6.20
CA LYS A 92 -1.63 -16.47 5.02
C LYS A 92 -2.98 -15.82 4.65
N PRO A 93 -3.29 -15.66 3.34
CA PRO A 93 -4.41 -14.84 2.86
C PRO A 93 -5.81 -15.26 3.37
N GLY A 94 -6.01 -16.50 3.83
CA GLY A 94 -7.25 -16.94 4.46
C GLY A 94 -7.46 -16.43 5.89
N ALA A 95 -6.38 -16.26 6.66
CA ALA A 95 -6.44 -15.79 8.05
C ALA A 95 -6.79 -14.29 8.13
N VAL A 96 -6.38 -13.52 7.12
CA VAL A 96 -6.64 -12.08 7.04
C VAL A 96 -8.14 -11.79 6.90
N LYS A 97 -8.85 -12.54 6.05
CA LYS A 97 -10.30 -12.37 5.84
C LYS A 97 -11.11 -12.70 7.08
N GLN A 98 -10.72 -13.73 7.82
CA GLN A 98 -11.39 -14.10 9.07
C GLN A 98 -11.14 -13.06 10.16
N GLN A 99 -9.92 -12.53 10.27
CA GLN A 99 -9.57 -11.50 11.23
C GLN A 99 -10.32 -10.17 10.96
N GLN A 100 -10.48 -9.80 9.69
CA GLN A 100 -11.27 -8.64 9.27
C GLN A 100 -12.75 -8.80 9.63
N ALA A 101 -13.35 -9.95 9.34
CA ALA A 101 -14.72 -10.23 9.73
C ALA A 101 -14.91 -10.16 11.25
N GLN A 102 -13.95 -10.65 12.03
CA GLN A 102 -14.02 -10.60 13.49
C GLN A 102 -13.83 -9.18 14.06
N ALA A 103 -13.01 -8.35 13.42
CA ALA A 103 -12.88 -6.93 13.75
C ALA A 103 -14.18 -6.16 13.48
N ALA A 104 -14.83 -6.42 12.34
CA ALA A 104 -16.12 -5.80 12.01
C ALA A 104 -17.22 -6.17 13.02
N ILE A 105 -17.26 -7.43 13.45
CA ILE A 105 -18.21 -7.89 14.47
C ILE A 105 -17.99 -7.13 15.79
N ARG A 106 -16.74 -7.03 16.26
CA ARG A 106 -16.41 -6.29 17.49
C ARG A 106 -16.76 -4.80 17.40
N ALA A 107 -16.52 -4.17 16.26
CA ALA A 107 -16.84 -2.76 16.05
C ALA A 107 -18.35 -2.51 16.09
N LEU A 108 -19.14 -3.33 15.39
CA LEU A 108 -20.59 -3.24 15.40
C LEU A 108 -21.17 -3.49 16.81
N THR A 109 -20.62 -4.43 17.57
CA THR A 109 -21.02 -4.63 18.97
C THR A 109 -20.66 -3.43 19.86
N ALA A 110 -19.49 -2.80 19.64
CA ALA A 110 -19.08 -1.59 20.36
C ALA A 110 -19.93 -0.36 20.00
N GLU A 111 -20.45 -0.28 18.78
CA GLU A 111 -21.42 0.72 18.32
C GLU A 111 -22.85 0.48 18.87
N GLY A 112 -23.05 -0.56 19.69
CA GLY A 112 -24.34 -0.88 20.30
C GLY A 112 -25.29 -1.65 19.38
N VAL A 113 -24.81 -2.20 18.26
CA VAL A 113 -25.62 -3.05 17.39
C VAL A 113 -25.76 -4.43 18.02
N GLU A 114 -26.98 -4.80 18.41
CA GLU A 114 -27.32 -6.12 18.96
C GLU A 114 -27.31 -7.20 17.87
N LEU A 115 -26.13 -7.50 17.35
CA LEU A 115 -25.90 -8.50 16.31
C LEU A 115 -26.41 -9.89 16.69
N GLU A 116 -26.57 -10.17 17.98
CA GLU A 116 -27.06 -11.46 18.46
C GLU A 116 -28.53 -11.73 18.14
N LYS A 117 -29.36 -10.68 18.00
CA LYS A 117 -30.81 -10.80 17.74
C LYS A 117 -31.17 -10.82 16.26
N LEU A 118 -30.20 -10.54 15.38
CA LEU A 118 -30.40 -10.48 13.93
C LEU A 118 -30.42 -11.88 13.31
N SER A 119 -31.25 -12.04 12.26
CA SER A 119 -31.21 -13.23 11.43
C SER A 119 -29.83 -13.40 10.77
N ASN A 120 -29.48 -14.62 10.37
CA ASN A 120 -28.19 -14.88 9.74
C ASN A 120 -27.97 -14.05 8.45
N GLN A 121 -29.06 -13.72 7.73
CA GLN A 121 -28.99 -12.90 6.53
C GLN A 121 -28.75 -11.42 6.85
N GLU A 122 -29.43 -10.87 7.85
CA GLU A 122 -29.23 -9.49 8.29
C GLU A 122 -27.87 -9.30 8.96
N TYR A 123 -27.42 -10.29 9.73
CA TYR A 123 -26.08 -10.33 10.31
C TYR A 123 -25.00 -10.26 9.23
N GLU A 124 -25.11 -11.11 8.19
CA GLU A 124 -24.18 -11.12 7.07
C GLU A 124 -24.18 -9.78 6.34
N ALA A 125 -25.36 -9.24 6.03
CA ALA A 125 -25.50 -7.95 5.36
C ALA A 125 -24.89 -6.81 6.20
N ARG A 126 -25.08 -6.81 7.52
CA ARG A 126 -24.56 -5.76 8.40
C ARG A 126 -23.05 -5.78 8.49
N VAL A 127 -22.47 -6.97 8.68
CA VAL A 127 -21.01 -7.15 8.72
C VAL A 127 -20.37 -6.85 7.36
N SER A 128 -21.00 -7.30 6.27
CA SER A 128 -20.53 -7.01 4.90
C SER A 128 -20.59 -5.52 4.59
N ASN A 129 -21.71 -4.85 4.89
CA ASN A 129 -21.88 -3.41 4.68
C ASN A 129 -20.88 -2.59 5.49
N TRP A 130 -20.63 -2.97 6.75
CA TRP A 130 -19.61 -2.30 7.57
C TRP A 130 -18.21 -2.48 6.97
N LEU A 131 -17.88 -3.69 6.50
CA LEU A 131 -16.59 -3.96 5.84
C LEU A 131 -16.44 -3.14 4.57
N ILE A 132 -17.47 -3.09 3.72
CA ILE A 132 -17.48 -2.29 2.48
C ILE A 132 -17.37 -0.80 2.80
N ALA A 133 -18.11 -0.30 3.79
CA ALA A 133 -18.07 1.09 4.23
C ALA A 133 -16.67 1.49 4.74
N ASN A 134 -15.91 0.55 5.28
CA ASN A 134 -14.53 0.74 5.74
C ASN A 134 -13.48 0.36 4.68
N GLY A 135 -13.87 0.20 3.41
CA GLY A 135 -12.96 -0.03 2.28
C GLY A 135 -12.45 -1.48 2.12
N TYR A 136 -13.01 -2.44 2.86
CA TYR A 136 -12.64 -3.84 2.76
C TYR A 136 -13.48 -4.60 1.71
N ARG A 137 -12.87 -5.60 1.06
CA ARG A 137 -13.59 -6.52 0.18
C ARG A 137 -14.43 -7.48 1.02
N SER A 138 -15.73 -7.57 0.75
CA SER A 138 -16.62 -8.46 1.51
C SER A 138 -16.12 -9.91 1.49
N PRO A 139 -15.86 -10.52 2.66
CA PRO A 139 -15.64 -11.96 2.76
C PRO A 139 -16.90 -12.72 2.35
N GLY A 140 -16.73 -13.98 1.95
CA GLY A 140 -17.87 -14.87 1.70
C GLY A 140 -18.60 -15.22 3.00
N LYS A 141 -19.89 -15.52 2.89
CA LYS A 141 -20.78 -15.94 3.99
C LYS A 141 -20.14 -16.85 5.02
N ASP A 142 -19.52 -17.94 4.56
CA ASP A 142 -18.90 -18.94 5.45
C ASP A 142 -17.76 -18.38 6.29
N THR A 143 -17.07 -17.36 5.79
CA THR A 143 -15.98 -16.67 6.52
C THR A 143 -16.55 -15.78 7.61
N ILE A 144 -17.65 -15.07 7.32
CA ILE A 144 -18.35 -14.22 8.29
C ILE A 144 -18.97 -15.07 9.40
N MET A 145 -19.64 -16.16 9.04
CA MET A 145 -20.26 -17.09 10.00
C MET A 145 -19.22 -17.84 10.84
N ARG A 146 -18.06 -18.20 10.25
CA ARG A 146 -16.92 -18.76 11.00
C ARG A 146 -16.33 -17.74 11.98
N ALA A 147 -16.22 -16.47 11.61
CA ALA A 147 -15.75 -15.41 12.50
C ALA A 147 -16.74 -15.11 13.63
N ALA A 148 -18.04 -15.30 13.38
CA ALA A 148 -19.12 -15.15 14.35
C ALA A 148 -19.29 -16.34 15.31
N GLY A 149 -18.59 -17.46 15.07
CA GLY A 149 -18.84 -18.71 15.80
C GLY A 149 -20.20 -19.35 15.53
N ARG A 150 -20.99 -18.81 14.59
CA ARG A 150 -22.32 -19.27 14.20
C ARG A 150 -22.21 -20.30 13.08
N ARG A 151 -21.70 -21.49 13.36
CA ARG A 151 -21.84 -22.62 12.43
C ARG A 151 -23.29 -23.10 12.46
N LYS A 152 -23.89 -23.34 11.28
CA LYS A 152 -24.91 -24.38 11.17
C LYS A 152 -24.24 -25.74 11.20
#